data_AF-A0A954CPN3-F1
#
_entry.id   AF-A0A954CPN3-F1
#
_cell.length_a   1.000
_cell.length_b   1.000
_cell.length_c   1.000
_cell.angle_alpha   90.00
_cell.angle_beta   90.00
_cell.angle_gamma   90.00
#
_symmetry.space_group_name_H-M   'P 1'
#
loop_
_entity.id
_entity.type
_entity.pdbx_description
1 polymer ?
#
loop_
_entity_poly.entity_id
_entity_poly.type
_entity_poly.pdbx_seq_one_letter_code
_entity_poly.pdbx_strand_id
1 'polypeptide(L)'
;MSPRILLLSVCVLLSSCQLDRMFRIAPLGPTAADPDRVNVWPLFYSNADQVAVLWPLFDSDERGFALRPIITKDGSDWGVLMPLSFWNTERGDWFVFPAYSWGDVYGLAPVFGVFDELTHVGPIWWNHDAERERNEFGLFPVFALQDGLNFVGPAFWNTCEPSMWGLLPVFGDYGTFQHAGPVFWTDGEDPSFGLFPLFAFGGSWGHAGPFVWADLENGGGVFVSPIGGRSWNADGTTRQLNVLGPVFHSSRSDDGHAIAVLWPLFRYHESKTASGWSLWPLHGREARRDAESDQVEQIRSWSLAGLVSHSGVDSLEQLRVLGLFAYRAPGDERTLADWFTLFGSTGGGESDYDLHVGTPAVFQYHREESGSRWSSLLGTVQYEQGDEGSEFRFLYYLYRQKTQDGVTQRDLFPFISWDTGEERSRFSFLWRVFDYERDARGVRGHFLFIPWG
;
A
#
# COMPACT_ATOMS: atom_id res chain seq x y z
N MET A 1 -2.92 20.04 -5.27
CA MET A 1 -1.88 19.17 -4.67
C MET A 1 -2.59 18.10 -3.87
N SER A 2 -2.38 16.81 -4.19
CA SER A 2 -3.14 15.72 -3.54
C SER A 2 -2.63 15.47 -2.12
N PRO A 3 -3.50 15.42 -1.09
CA PRO A 3 -3.10 15.08 0.28
C PRO A 3 -2.42 13.70 0.38
N ARG A 4 -2.55 12.84 -0.64
CA ARG A 4 -1.89 11.53 -0.72
C ARG A 4 -0.38 11.61 -0.91
N ILE A 5 0.14 12.64 -1.59
CA ILE A 5 1.59 12.81 -1.81
C ILE A 5 2.27 13.27 -0.52
N LEU A 6 1.63 14.20 0.21
CA LEU A 6 2.10 14.64 1.52
C LEU A 6 2.12 13.48 2.52
N LEU A 7 1.09 12.63 2.50
CA LEU A 7 0.99 11.45 3.36
C LEU A 7 2.09 10.42 3.07
N LEU A 8 2.42 10.19 1.79
CA LEU A 8 3.48 9.27 1.40
C LEU A 8 4.86 9.76 1.85
N SER A 9 5.14 11.06 1.68
CA SER A 9 6.37 11.69 2.19
C SER A 9 6.46 11.61 3.71
N VAL A 10 5.34 11.84 4.42
CA VAL A 10 5.28 11.69 5.88
C VAL A 10 5.49 10.23 6.29
N CYS A 11 4.91 9.24 5.61
CA CYS A 11 5.11 7.81 5.92
C CYS A 11 6.55 7.33 5.67
N VAL A 12 7.24 7.84 4.64
CA VAL A 12 8.67 7.55 4.40
C VAL A 12 9.55 8.18 5.49
N LEU A 13 9.20 9.39 5.95
CA LEU A 13 9.87 10.03 7.10
C LEU A 13 9.61 9.26 8.41
N LEU A 14 8.38 8.77 8.62
CA LEU A 14 8.02 8.03 9.84
C LEU A 14 8.63 6.63 9.91
N SER A 15 8.92 5.98 8.77
CA SER A 15 9.49 4.62 8.74
C SER A 15 11.01 4.56 8.93
N SER A 16 11.68 5.70 8.87
CA SER A 16 13.14 5.82 9.04
C SER A 16 13.58 6.40 10.39
N CYS A 17 12.63 6.85 11.24
CA CYS A 17 12.94 7.51 12.51
C CYS A 17 12.99 6.52 13.69
N GLN A 18 14.19 6.21 14.19
CA GLN A 18 14.44 5.37 15.38
C GLN A 18 14.22 6.09 16.73
N LEU A 19 13.22 6.96 16.87
CA LEU A 19 12.92 7.59 18.16
C LEU A 19 11.83 6.81 18.90
N ASP A 20 12.24 5.69 19.52
CA ASP A 20 11.39 4.81 20.32
C ASP A 20 10.59 5.57 21.39
N ARG A 21 11.16 6.65 21.97
CA ARG A 21 10.46 7.46 22.98
C ARG A 21 9.32 8.29 22.40
N MET A 22 9.44 8.89 21.20
CA MET A 22 8.37 9.74 20.66
C MET A 22 7.10 8.93 20.36
N PHE A 23 7.25 7.70 19.90
CA PHE A 23 6.14 6.79 19.54
C PHE A 23 5.81 5.76 20.62
N ARG A 24 6.34 5.94 21.84
CA ARG A 24 6.13 4.98 22.93
C ARG A 24 4.64 4.91 23.29
N ILE A 25 4.09 3.70 23.27
CA ILE A 25 2.66 3.43 23.52
C ILE A 25 2.41 3.20 25.02
N ALA A 26 3.45 2.81 25.76
CA ALA A 26 3.43 2.62 27.21
C ALA A 26 4.45 3.54 27.86
N PRO A 27 4.21 4.02 29.09
CA PRO A 27 5.07 5.03 29.69
C PRO A 27 6.47 4.50 30.02
N LEU A 28 6.59 3.23 30.40
CA LEU A 28 7.75 2.75 31.17
C LEU A 28 8.02 1.27 30.91
N GLY A 29 9.31 0.92 30.85
CA GLY A 29 9.77 -0.48 30.83
C GLY A 29 9.56 -1.18 32.19
N PRO A 30 9.82 -2.50 32.27
CA PRO A 30 9.69 -3.25 33.51
C PRO A 30 10.68 -2.70 34.56
N THR A 31 10.15 -2.08 35.62
CA THR A 31 10.96 -1.60 36.76
C THR A 31 10.80 -2.52 37.96
N ALA A 32 11.89 -2.68 38.73
CA ALA A 32 11.89 -3.39 40.00
C ALA A 32 10.93 -2.73 41.01
N ALA A 33 10.55 -3.45 42.05
CA ALA A 33 9.69 -2.91 43.10
C ALA A 33 10.40 -1.74 43.80
N ASP A 34 9.90 -0.53 43.56
CA ASP A 34 10.37 0.69 44.20
C ASP A 34 9.40 1.12 45.31
N PRO A 35 9.85 1.18 46.58
CA PRO A 35 9.01 1.60 47.69
C PRO A 35 8.49 3.04 47.57
N ASP A 36 9.14 3.91 46.79
CA ASP A 36 8.79 5.32 46.65
C ASP A 36 7.92 5.62 45.40
N ARG A 37 7.42 4.57 44.74
CA ARG A 37 6.59 4.70 43.53
C ARG A 37 5.24 5.34 43.80
N VAL A 38 4.93 6.42 43.08
CA VAL A 38 3.62 7.05 43.00
C VAL A 38 2.97 6.72 41.65
N ASN A 39 1.72 6.22 41.65
CA ASN A 39 1.02 5.89 40.42
C ASN A 39 -0.45 6.36 40.46
N VAL A 40 -0.73 7.44 39.73
CA VAL A 40 -2.05 8.08 39.53
C VAL A 40 -2.34 8.15 38.03
N TRP A 41 -2.14 7.02 37.34
CA TRP A 41 -2.27 6.93 35.90
C TRP A 41 -3.66 7.35 35.36
N PRO A 42 -3.76 8.06 34.21
CA PRO A 42 -2.69 8.59 33.36
C PRO A 42 -2.20 9.99 33.77
N LEU A 43 -2.66 10.50 34.91
CA LEU A 43 -2.41 11.89 35.32
C LEU A 43 -0.98 12.09 35.82
N PHE A 44 -0.48 11.16 36.62
CA PHE A 44 0.86 11.24 37.20
C PHE A 44 1.42 9.85 37.49
N TYR A 45 2.69 9.64 37.20
CA TYR A 45 3.48 8.49 37.63
C TYR A 45 4.86 8.99 38.06
N SER A 46 5.41 8.42 39.12
CA SER A 46 6.81 8.61 39.52
C SER A 46 7.35 7.34 40.16
N ASN A 47 8.60 7.01 39.90
CA ASN A 47 9.43 6.11 40.70
C ASN A 47 10.83 6.77 40.85
N ALA A 48 11.80 6.05 41.41
CA ALA A 48 13.15 6.52 41.64
C ALA A 48 13.82 7.07 40.37
N ASP A 49 13.53 6.45 39.22
CA ASP A 49 14.27 6.69 37.98
C ASP A 49 13.41 7.30 36.87
N GLN A 50 12.10 7.44 37.06
CA GLN A 50 11.15 7.75 36.00
C GLN A 50 9.95 8.58 36.48
N VAL A 51 9.51 9.51 35.65
CA VAL A 51 8.32 10.35 35.87
C VAL A 51 7.48 10.38 34.61
N ALA A 52 6.16 10.34 34.73
CA ALA A 52 5.24 10.67 33.64
C ALA A 52 4.11 11.57 34.14
N VAL A 53 3.73 12.56 33.34
CA VAL A 53 2.67 13.53 33.67
C VAL A 53 1.72 13.62 32.49
N LEU A 54 0.42 13.44 32.75
CA LEU A 54 -0.65 13.49 31.75
C LEU A 54 -0.32 12.64 30.52
N TRP A 55 0.03 11.37 30.71
CA TRP A 55 0.48 10.50 29.62
C TRP A 55 -0.49 10.50 28.42
N PRO A 56 0.01 10.60 27.17
CA PRO A 56 1.41 10.57 26.73
C PRO A 56 2.11 11.94 26.65
N LEU A 57 1.61 12.96 27.33
CA LEU A 57 2.10 14.32 27.20
C LEU A 57 3.55 14.48 27.65
N PHE A 58 3.89 14.00 28.85
CA PHE A 58 5.24 14.12 29.38
C PHE A 58 5.73 12.82 30.03
N ASP A 59 6.99 12.46 29.77
CA ASP A 59 7.74 11.49 30.56
C ASP A 59 9.24 11.84 30.62
N SER A 60 9.91 11.32 31.63
CA SER A 60 11.36 11.40 31.82
C SER A 60 11.87 10.14 32.51
N ASP A 61 13.07 9.71 32.16
CA ASP A 61 13.86 8.70 32.84
C ASP A 61 15.37 8.99 32.73
N GLU A 62 16.21 8.06 33.18
CA GLU A 62 17.68 8.17 33.08
C GLU A 62 18.21 8.35 31.64
N ARG A 63 17.51 7.80 30.63
CA ARG A 63 17.92 7.90 29.22
C ARG A 63 17.53 9.27 28.64
N GLY A 64 16.41 9.83 29.06
CA GLY A 64 16.01 11.16 28.63
C GLY A 64 14.55 11.48 28.94
N PHE A 65 13.93 12.33 28.14
CA PHE A 65 12.57 12.80 28.39
C PHE A 65 11.84 13.06 27.09
N ALA A 66 10.51 13.12 27.15
CA ALA A 66 9.68 13.60 26.06
C ALA A 66 8.60 14.53 26.61
N LEU A 67 8.42 15.66 25.92
CA LEU A 67 7.24 16.51 26.01
C LEU A 67 6.58 16.47 24.64
N ARG A 68 5.60 15.60 24.46
CA ARG A 68 5.03 15.31 23.14
C ARG A 68 4.01 16.37 22.71
N PRO A 69 3.96 16.73 21.41
CA PRO A 69 4.88 16.35 20.33
C PRO A 69 6.09 17.31 20.18
N ILE A 70 6.40 18.12 21.21
CA ILE A 70 7.28 19.29 21.14
C ILE A 70 8.76 18.91 21.11
N ILE A 71 9.22 18.10 22.05
CA ILE A 71 10.65 17.77 22.19
C ILE A 71 10.82 16.38 22.79
N THR A 72 11.85 15.68 22.36
CA THR A 72 12.27 14.40 22.93
C THR A 72 13.80 14.35 23.01
N LYS A 73 14.28 13.64 24.03
CA LYS A 73 15.66 13.21 24.23
C LYS A 73 15.62 11.74 24.61
N ASP A 74 16.39 10.90 23.92
CA ASP A 74 16.56 9.49 24.26
C ASP A 74 18.02 9.07 24.06
N GLY A 75 18.78 9.02 25.15
CA GLY A 75 20.23 8.82 25.08
C GLY A 75 20.92 10.00 24.37
N SER A 76 21.66 9.67 23.30
CA SER A 76 22.33 10.62 22.41
C SER A 76 21.39 11.26 21.39
N ASP A 77 20.21 10.67 21.18
CA ASP A 77 19.22 11.12 20.23
C ASP A 77 18.36 12.22 20.81
N TRP A 78 18.07 13.21 19.99
CA TRP A 78 17.15 14.27 20.31
C TRP A 78 16.24 14.54 19.13
N GLY A 79 15.04 15.04 19.39
CA GLY A 79 14.14 15.51 18.36
C GLY A 79 13.35 16.70 18.86
N VAL A 80 13.22 17.73 18.02
CA VAL A 80 12.35 18.88 18.26
C VAL A 80 11.27 18.87 17.18
N LEU A 81 10.01 18.91 17.59
CA LEU A 81 8.85 18.88 16.70
C LEU A 81 8.89 17.70 15.72
N MET A 82 9.17 16.49 16.21
CA MET A 82 9.21 15.30 15.36
C MET A 82 7.93 15.16 14.51
N PRO A 83 8.03 14.76 13.23
CA PRO A 83 9.23 14.31 12.52
C PRO A 83 9.99 15.43 11.78
N LEU A 84 10.00 16.69 12.26
CA LEU A 84 10.62 17.82 11.56
C LEU A 84 12.11 18.04 11.88
N SER A 85 12.60 17.59 13.05
CA SER A 85 14.03 17.63 13.34
C SER A 85 14.49 16.55 14.30
N PHE A 86 15.74 16.13 14.11
CA PHE A 86 16.44 15.11 14.87
C PHE A 86 17.94 15.41 14.90
N TRP A 87 18.62 15.06 15.99
CA TRP A 87 20.08 14.98 16.01
C TRP A 87 20.55 13.90 16.96
N ASN A 88 21.56 13.13 16.54
CA ASN A 88 22.30 12.20 17.35
C ASN A 88 23.67 12.83 17.70
N THR A 89 23.86 13.11 18.98
CA THR A 89 25.07 13.78 19.50
C THR A 89 26.34 12.92 19.47
N GLU A 90 26.22 11.60 19.37
CA GLU A 90 27.36 10.67 19.35
C GLU A 90 27.84 10.37 17.91
N ARG A 91 26.91 10.04 17.01
CA ARG A 91 27.19 9.75 15.59
C ARG A 91 27.40 11.02 14.77
N GLY A 92 26.89 12.15 15.23
CA GLY A 92 26.87 13.40 14.45
C GLY A 92 25.80 13.42 13.36
N ASP A 93 24.93 12.41 13.30
CA ASP A 93 23.81 12.37 12.37
C ASP A 93 22.74 13.39 12.77
N TRP A 94 22.16 14.08 11.81
CA TRP A 94 21.07 15.01 12.08
C TRP A 94 20.15 15.16 10.88
N PHE A 95 18.93 15.59 11.13
CA PHE A 95 18.12 16.25 10.13
C PHE A 95 17.38 17.43 10.75
N VAL A 96 17.31 18.53 10.02
CA VAL A 96 16.43 19.66 10.31
C VAL A 96 15.74 19.94 9.00
N PHE A 97 14.50 19.49 8.90
CA PHE A 97 13.79 19.44 7.62
C PHE A 97 13.89 20.79 6.88
N PRO A 98 14.36 20.79 5.62
CA PRO A 98 14.62 19.62 4.76
C PRO A 98 16.05 19.06 4.82
N ALA A 99 17.00 19.67 5.54
CA ALA A 99 18.40 19.27 5.50
C ALA A 99 18.70 18.04 6.38
N TYR A 100 19.68 17.22 5.98
CA TYR A 100 20.16 16.09 6.75
C TYR A 100 21.66 15.80 6.57
N SER A 101 22.22 15.06 7.52
CA SER A 101 23.57 14.53 7.57
C SER A 101 23.52 13.15 8.20
N TRP A 102 24.15 12.16 7.58
CA TRP A 102 24.19 10.78 8.05
C TRP A 102 25.54 10.16 7.70
N GLY A 103 26.42 9.99 8.70
CA GLY A 103 27.84 9.70 8.45
C GLY A 103 28.47 10.74 7.52
N ASP A 104 29.13 10.27 6.45
CA ASP A 104 29.75 11.13 5.42
C ASP A 104 28.78 11.60 4.33
N VAL A 105 27.49 11.23 4.44
CA VAL A 105 26.44 11.60 3.49
C VAL A 105 25.68 12.81 4.00
N TYR A 106 25.55 13.82 3.16
CA TYR A 106 24.78 15.02 3.46
C TYR A 106 23.72 15.22 2.38
N GLY A 107 22.63 15.89 2.72
CA GLY A 107 21.55 16.08 1.77
C GLY A 107 20.46 17.04 2.17
N LEU A 108 19.50 17.21 1.26
CA LEU A 108 18.28 17.97 1.45
C LEU A 108 17.11 17.11 0.94
N ALA A 109 16.02 16.97 1.71
CA ALA A 109 14.84 16.20 1.36
C ALA A 109 13.56 16.77 2.01
N PRO A 110 12.48 16.99 1.24
CA PRO A 110 12.44 17.14 -0.21
C PRO A 110 13.01 18.51 -0.61
N VAL A 111 13.80 18.57 -1.67
CA VAL A 111 14.08 19.83 -2.37
C VAL A 111 13.03 20.02 -3.45
N PHE A 112 12.36 21.17 -3.41
CA PHE A 112 11.55 21.68 -4.51
C PHE A 112 12.31 22.85 -5.11
N GLY A 113 12.81 22.70 -6.34
CA GLY A 113 13.51 23.76 -7.05
C GLY A 113 12.87 23.98 -8.42
N VAL A 114 12.41 25.21 -8.69
CA VAL A 114 12.05 25.64 -10.05
C VAL A 114 13.17 26.59 -10.49
N PHE A 115 14.10 26.07 -11.29
CA PHE A 115 15.10 26.85 -11.99
C PHE A 115 14.61 27.06 -13.43
N ASP A 116 15.11 28.11 -14.11
CA ASP A 116 14.66 28.47 -15.47
C ASP A 116 14.69 27.31 -16.47
N GLU A 117 15.51 26.27 -16.22
CA GLU A 117 15.65 25.08 -17.08
C GLU A 117 15.44 23.73 -16.35
N LEU A 118 15.19 23.71 -15.03
CA LEU A 118 15.09 22.47 -14.24
C LEU A 118 14.04 22.57 -13.12
N THR A 119 13.04 21.69 -13.13
CA THR A 119 12.03 21.58 -12.05
C THR A 119 12.19 20.30 -11.25
N HIS A 120 12.91 20.34 -10.13
CA HIS A 120 13.24 19.16 -9.32
C HIS A 120 12.31 19.00 -8.09
N VAL A 121 11.95 17.74 -7.78
CA VAL A 121 11.21 17.34 -6.58
C VAL A 121 11.82 16.06 -5.99
N GLY A 122 12.69 16.17 -4.99
CA GLY A 122 13.27 14.97 -4.36
C GLY A 122 14.43 15.20 -3.40
N PRO A 123 14.91 14.15 -2.70
CA PRO A 123 16.23 14.17 -2.07
C PRO A 123 17.39 14.48 -3.03
N ILE A 124 18.32 15.29 -2.53
CA ILE A 124 19.67 15.51 -3.07
C ILE A 124 20.66 14.98 -2.05
N TRP A 125 21.66 14.20 -2.47
CA TRP A 125 22.74 13.72 -1.60
C TRP A 125 24.12 13.87 -2.22
N TRP A 126 25.12 14.05 -1.35
CA TRP A 126 26.53 14.03 -1.72
C TRP A 126 27.35 13.30 -0.64
N ASN A 127 28.40 12.61 -1.07
CA ASN A 127 29.34 11.87 -0.24
C ASN A 127 30.77 12.22 -0.64
N HIS A 128 31.65 12.44 0.34
CA HIS A 128 33.06 12.74 0.14
C HIS A 128 33.93 11.69 0.81
N ASP A 129 34.64 10.89 0.02
CA ASP A 129 35.64 9.93 0.50
C ASP A 129 37.03 10.60 0.46
N ALA A 130 37.48 11.06 1.63
CA ALA A 130 38.74 11.75 1.80
C ALA A 130 39.98 10.84 1.59
N GLU A 131 39.86 9.53 1.82
CA GLU A 131 40.98 8.59 1.66
C GLU A 131 41.28 8.30 0.19
N ARG A 132 40.24 8.33 -0.65
CA ARG A 132 40.35 8.04 -2.09
C ARG A 132 40.25 9.28 -2.98
N GLU A 133 40.14 10.46 -2.38
CA GLU A 133 39.87 11.74 -3.07
C GLU A 133 38.64 11.65 -4.00
N ARG A 134 37.57 10.97 -3.57
CA ARG A 134 36.38 10.73 -4.40
C ARG A 134 35.19 11.54 -3.92
N ASN A 135 34.46 12.09 -4.88
CA ASN A 135 33.14 12.67 -4.64
C ASN A 135 32.09 11.84 -5.39
N GLU A 136 31.04 11.46 -4.67
CA GLU A 136 29.87 10.79 -5.20
C GLU A 136 28.64 11.65 -4.95
N PHE A 137 27.76 11.71 -5.93
CA PHE A 137 26.57 12.54 -5.87
C PHE A 137 25.35 11.77 -6.37
N GLY A 138 24.17 12.10 -5.85
CA GLY A 138 22.94 11.62 -6.44
C GLY A 138 21.69 12.44 -6.12
N LEU A 139 20.67 12.24 -6.95
CA LEU A 139 19.39 12.96 -6.93
C LEU A 139 18.25 11.95 -7.06
N PHE A 140 17.17 12.07 -6.30
CA PHE A 140 16.04 11.12 -6.32
C PHE A 140 14.72 11.77 -5.92
N PRO A 141 13.59 11.64 -6.65
CA PRO A 141 13.52 11.58 -8.10
C PRO A 141 13.88 12.95 -8.70
N VAL A 142 14.54 12.96 -9.85
CA VAL A 142 14.62 14.18 -10.66
C VAL A 142 13.39 14.21 -11.55
N PHE A 143 12.69 15.34 -11.57
CA PHE A 143 11.90 15.75 -12.73
C PHE A 143 12.79 16.76 -13.45
N ALA A 144 12.95 16.64 -14.76
CA ALA A 144 13.55 17.70 -15.57
C ALA A 144 12.74 17.85 -16.84
N LEU A 145 12.41 19.10 -17.16
CA LEU A 145 11.69 19.49 -18.35
C LEU A 145 12.54 20.58 -19.00
N GLN A 146 13.43 20.20 -19.92
CA GLN A 146 14.20 21.12 -20.75
C GLN A 146 13.77 20.93 -22.21
N ASP A 147 13.90 21.97 -23.04
CA ASP A 147 13.60 21.89 -24.48
C ASP A 147 14.37 20.73 -25.13
N GLY A 148 13.68 19.61 -25.35
CA GLY A 148 14.23 18.40 -25.96
C GLY A 148 14.84 17.37 -25.00
N LEU A 149 14.76 17.55 -23.67
CA LEU A 149 15.10 16.52 -22.67
C LEU A 149 14.10 16.54 -21.50
N ASN A 150 13.24 15.52 -21.46
CA ASN A 150 12.30 15.31 -20.36
C ASN A 150 12.66 14.01 -19.64
N PHE A 151 12.97 14.05 -18.34
CA PHE A 151 13.25 12.82 -17.58
C PHE A 151 12.66 12.79 -16.17
N VAL A 152 12.35 11.57 -15.73
CA VAL A 152 11.82 11.26 -14.40
C VAL A 152 12.57 10.05 -13.83
N GLY A 153 13.51 10.26 -12.91
CA GLY A 153 14.23 9.14 -12.27
C GLY A 153 15.45 9.54 -11.42
N PRO A 154 15.97 8.64 -10.57
CA PRO A 154 17.30 8.77 -9.97
C PRO A 154 18.44 9.07 -10.96
N ALA A 155 19.36 9.93 -10.52
CA ALA A 155 20.63 10.20 -11.18
C ALA A 155 21.80 10.02 -10.20
N PHE A 156 22.94 9.47 -10.68
CA PHE A 156 24.18 9.36 -9.91
C PHE A 156 25.41 9.61 -10.79
N TRP A 157 26.47 10.17 -10.20
CA TRP A 157 27.76 10.37 -10.87
C TRP A 157 28.93 10.41 -9.86
N ASN A 158 30.13 10.12 -10.37
CA ASN A 158 31.38 10.27 -9.63
C ASN A 158 32.44 11.07 -10.44
N THR A 159 33.48 11.55 -9.75
CA THR A 159 34.53 12.40 -10.35
C THR A 159 35.86 11.67 -10.57
N CYS A 160 35.88 10.32 -10.60
CA CYS A 160 37.10 9.52 -10.77
C CYS A 160 37.47 9.35 -12.25
N GLU A 161 38.71 8.98 -12.57
CA GLU A 161 39.06 8.43 -13.89
C GLU A 161 39.19 6.89 -13.81
N PRO A 162 38.46 6.11 -14.63
CA PRO A 162 37.40 6.57 -15.54
C PRO A 162 36.12 6.97 -14.79
N SER A 163 35.46 8.03 -15.27
CA SER A 163 34.24 8.52 -14.62
C SER A 163 33.06 7.63 -14.93
N MET A 164 32.20 7.44 -13.94
CA MET A 164 30.98 6.65 -14.05
C MET A 164 29.77 7.54 -13.80
N TRP A 165 28.78 7.38 -14.68
CA TRP A 165 27.52 8.10 -14.66
C TRP A 165 26.38 7.11 -14.90
N GLY A 166 25.24 7.34 -14.27
CA GLY A 166 24.06 6.54 -14.53
C GLY A 166 22.74 7.18 -14.13
N LEU A 167 21.68 6.73 -14.82
CA LEU A 167 20.31 7.21 -14.65
C LEU A 167 19.35 6.01 -14.60
N LEU A 168 18.39 6.01 -13.66
CA LEU A 168 17.52 4.86 -13.36
C LEU A 168 16.09 5.33 -13.02
N PRO A 169 15.02 4.62 -13.42
CA PRO A 169 14.73 4.40 -14.84
C PRO A 169 14.56 5.76 -15.57
N VAL A 170 15.20 5.92 -16.73
CA VAL A 170 15.01 7.10 -17.60
C VAL A 170 13.82 6.84 -18.49
N PHE A 171 12.77 7.67 -18.47
CA PHE A 171 12.11 8.02 -19.72
C PHE A 171 12.85 9.25 -20.24
N GLY A 172 13.42 9.19 -21.44
CA GLY A 172 14.25 10.28 -21.98
C GLY A 172 13.92 10.46 -23.44
N ASP A 173 13.47 11.66 -23.81
CA ASP A 173 13.37 12.11 -25.18
C ASP A 173 14.61 12.91 -25.52
N TYR A 174 15.32 12.56 -26.58
CA TYR A 174 16.56 13.19 -27.04
C TYR A 174 16.38 13.77 -28.46
N GLY A 175 15.14 14.10 -28.84
CA GLY A 175 14.76 14.65 -30.14
C GLY A 175 14.72 13.61 -31.26
N THR A 176 15.82 12.88 -31.48
CA THR A 176 15.89 11.82 -32.51
C THR A 176 15.77 10.41 -31.94
N PHE A 177 15.84 10.25 -30.63
CA PHE A 177 15.82 8.96 -29.93
C PHE A 177 15.04 9.10 -28.63
N GLN A 178 14.19 8.13 -28.30
CA GLN A 178 13.47 8.05 -27.03
C GLN A 178 13.81 6.72 -26.35
N HIS A 179 14.08 6.75 -25.05
CA HIS A 179 14.49 5.58 -24.26
C HIS A 179 13.72 5.47 -22.95
N ALA A 180 13.43 4.22 -22.55
CA ALA A 180 12.76 3.87 -21.31
C ALA A 180 13.54 2.77 -20.59
N GLY A 181 14.47 3.12 -19.69
CA GLY A 181 15.25 2.14 -18.93
C GLY A 181 16.54 2.67 -18.29
N PRO A 182 17.31 1.81 -17.61
CA PRO A 182 18.64 2.15 -17.11
C PRO A 182 19.65 2.40 -18.23
N VAL A 183 20.46 3.45 -18.10
CA VAL A 183 21.62 3.73 -18.97
C VAL A 183 22.87 3.89 -18.09
N PHE A 184 23.98 3.31 -18.53
CA PHE A 184 25.30 3.56 -17.94
C PHE A 184 26.38 3.66 -19.01
N TRP A 185 27.41 4.45 -18.73
CA TRP A 185 28.60 4.57 -19.57
C TRP A 185 29.85 4.72 -18.71
N THR A 186 30.98 4.34 -19.31
CA THR A 186 32.33 4.46 -18.76
C THR A 186 33.21 5.11 -19.81
N ASP A 187 33.94 6.16 -19.42
CA ASP A 187 34.97 6.77 -20.26
C ASP A 187 36.31 6.03 -20.06
N GLY A 188 37.34 6.17 -20.91
CA GLY A 188 38.67 5.53 -20.71
C GLY A 188 39.23 4.76 -21.92
N GLU A 189 40.33 4.00 -21.72
CA GLU A 189 41.03 3.26 -22.80
C GLU A 189 40.18 2.16 -23.45
N ASP A 190 39.24 1.55 -22.69
CA ASP A 190 38.24 0.59 -23.18
C ASP A 190 36.83 1.07 -22.83
N PRO A 191 36.26 2.02 -23.62
CA PRO A 191 34.96 2.60 -23.31
C PRO A 191 33.85 1.56 -23.48
N SER A 192 32.98 1.47 -22.49
CA SER A 192 31.81 0.60 -22.54
C SER A 192 30.54 1.38 -22.27
N PHE A 193 29.47 1.02 -22.99
CA PHE A 193 28.13 1.56 -22.81
C PHE A 193 27.15 0.40 -22.67
N GLY A 194 26.13 0.58 -21.83
CA GLY A 194 25.09 -0.44 -21.64
C GLY A 194 23.70 0.17 -21.53
N LEU A 195 22.74 -0.48 -22.18
CA LEU A 195 21.32 -0.18 -22.12
C LEU A 195 20.62 -1.40 -21.53
N PHE A 196 19.89 -1.21 -20.43
CA PHE A 196 19.09 -2.28 -19.85
C PHE A 196 17.61 -2.17 -20.29
N PRO A 197 16.94 -3.31 -20.50
CA PRO A 197 17.55 -4.62 -20.78
C PRO A 197 18.08 -4.59 -22.23
N LEU A 198 18.96 -5.51 -22.67
CA LEU A 198 19.04 -5.96 -24.09
C LEU A 198 20.29 -5.66 -24.99
N PHE A 199 21.56 -5.52 -24.54
CA PHE A 199 22.72 -5.71 -25.47
C PHE A 199 23.99 -6.35 -24.80
N ALA A 200 24.50 -7.46 -25.37
CA ALA A 200 25.76 -8.19 -25.03
C ALA A 200 26.28 -9.11 -26.20
N PHE A 201 27.59 -9.20 -26.46
CA PHE A 201 28.17 -9.94 -27.62
C PHE A 201 29.29 -10.97 -27.25
N GLY A 202 29.35 -12.16 -27.91
CA GLY A 202 30.30 -13.29 -27.68
C GLY A 202 30.55 -14.26 -28.88
N GLY A 203 31.46 -15.25 -28.77
CA GLY A 203 32.05 -15.99 -29.92
C GLY A 203 31.27 -17.16 -30.58
N SER A 204 30.26 -17.74 -29.91
CA SER A 204 29.38 -18.80 -30.48
C SER A 204 27.88 -18.55 -30.22
N TRP A 205 27.56 -17.37 -29.68
CA TRP A 205 26.22 -16.87 -29.42
C TRP A 205 26.29 -15.33 -29.37
N GLY A 206 25.23 -14.64 -29.76
CA GLY A 206 25.12 -13.19 -29.58
C GLY A 206 23.77 -12.81 -29.01
N HIS A 207 23.73 -11.76 -28.17
CA HIS A 207 22.51 -11.28 -27.52
C HIS A 207 22.39 -9.76 -27.69
N ALA A 208 21.86 -9.33 -28.83
CA ALA A 208 21.50 -7.94 -29.05
C ALA A 208 20.03 -7.72 -28.69
N GLY A 209 19.64 -8.11 -27.49
CA GLY A 209 18.25 -8.05 -27.10
C GLY A 209 17.45 -9.25 -27.58
N PRO A 210 16.17 -9.13 -27.96
CA PRO A 210 15.29 -10.30 -28.10
C PRO A 210 15.58 -11.14 -29.35
N PHE A 211 16.78 -11.01 -29.91
CA PHE A 211 17.34 -11.84 -30.96
C PHE A 211 18.10 -13.00 -30.33
N VAL A 212 17.53 -14.21 -30.42
CA VAL A 212 18.14 -15.48 -29.97
C VAL A 212 18.14 -16.45 -31.15
N TRP A 213 19.29 -17.03 -31.47
CA TRP A 213 19.38 -18.11 -32.46
C TRP A 213 20.18 -19.30 -31.91
N ALA A 214 19.69 -20.53 -32.16
CA ALA A 214 20.32 -21.78 -31.73
C ALA A 214 19.97 -22.97 -32.64
N ASP A 215 20.97 -23.80 -32.96
CA ASP A 215 20.82 -25.10 -33.63
C ASP A 215 20.69 -26.22 -32.58
N LEU A 216 19.71 -27.13 -32.72
CA LEU A 216 19.48 -28.24 -31.79
C LEU A 216 19.96 -29.58 -32.38
N GLU A 217 20.64 -30.39 -31.57
CA GLU A 217 21.32 -31.64 -31.98
C GLU A 217 20.41 -32.69 -32.67
N ASN A 218 19.08 -32.62 -32.48
CA ASN A 218 18.11 -33.56 -33.04
C ASN A 218 17.41 -33.06 -34.32
N GLY A 219 17.98 -32.06 -35.01
CA GLY A 219 17.44 -31.52 -36.27
C GLY A 219 16.34 -30.45 -36.10
N GLY A 220 16.15 -29.94 -34.88
CA GLY A 220 15.30 -28.77 -34.60
C GLY A 220 16.09 -27.46 -34.66
N GLY A 221 15.40 -26.34 -34.87
CA GLY A 221 16.03 -25.01 -34.92
C GLY A 221 15.18 -23.95 -34.24
N VAL A 222 15.84 -23.00 -33.57
CA VAL A 222 15.18 -21.86 -32.92
C VAL A 222 15.80 -20.57 -33.45
N PHE A 223 14.99 -19.77 -34.14
CA PHE A 223 15.33 -18.39 -34.47
C PHE A 223 14.25 -17.49 -33.89
N VAL A 224 14.61 -16.63 -32.95
CA VAL A 224 13.74 -15.64 -32.32
C VAL A 224 14.35 -14.28 -32.58
N SER A 225 13.59 -13.36 -33.15
CA SER A 225 13.93 -11.95 -33.19
C SER A 225 12.70 -11.11 -32.88
N PRO A 226 12.85 -9.87 -32.39
CA PRO A 226 11.75 -8.91 -32.36
C PRO A 226 11.18 -8.60 -33.75
N ILE A 227 11.89 -8.94 -34.85
CA ILE A 227 11.40 -8.76 -36.24
C ILE A 227 10.63 -10.00 -36.74
N GLY A 228 10.77 -11.13 -36.05
CA GLY A 228 10.13 -12.38 -36.38
C GLY A 228 11.00 -13.59 -36.06
N GLY A 229 10.37 -14.75 -35.94
CA GLY A 229 11.03 -15.98 -35.53
C GLY A 229 10.21 -17.18 -35.93
N ARG A 230 10.87 -18.30 -36.22
CA ARG A 230 10.20 -19.56 -36.48
C ARG A 230 10.84 -20.63 -35.62
N SER A 231 10.01 -21.44 -34.98
CA SER A 231 10.45 -22.62 -34.22
C SER A 231 9.59 -23.82 -34.58
N TRP A 232 10.19 -25.02 -34.50
CA TRP A 232 9.51 -26.29 -34.70
C TRP A 232 10.19 -27.41 -33.92
N ASN A 233 9.40 -28.38 -33.47
CA ASN A 233 9.90 -29.62 -32.88
C ASN A 233 10.27 -30.64 -33.98
N ALA A 234 11.08 -31.65 -33.63
CA ALA A 234 11.61 -32.64 -34.58
C ALA A 234 10.52 -33.49 -35.27
N ASP A 235 9.40 -33.72 -34.60
CA ASP A 235 8.22 -34.42 -35.12
C ASP A 235 7.27 -33.50 -35.94
N GLY A 236 7.53 -32.19 -35.94
CA GLY A 236 6.73 -31.20 -36.62
C GLY A 236 5.35 -30.92 -36.02
N THR A 237 5.02 -31.52 -34.87
CA THR A 237 3.72 -31.39 -34.18
C THR A 237 3.52 -29.99 -33.61
N THR A 238 4.60 -29.40 -33.10
CA THR A 238 4.61 -28.03 -32.57
C THR A 238 5.33 -27.10 -33.54
N ARG A 239 4.68 -25.99 -33.88
CA ARG A 239 5.23 -24.94 -34.75
C ARG A 239 4.85 -23.58 -34.19
N GLN A 240 5.81 -22.66 -34.19
CA GLN A 240 5.55 -21.27 -33.84
C GLN A 240 6.12 -20.34 -34.91
N LEU A 241 5.40 -19.25 -35.14
CA LEU A 241 5.76 -18.16 -36.04
C LEU A 241 5.53 -16.85 -35.30
N ASN A 242 6.58 -16.09 -35.12
CA ASN A 242 6.55 -14.69 -34.72
C ASN A 242 6.85 -13.86 -35.98
N VAL A 243 6.10 -12.80 -36.20
CA VAL A 243 6.44 -11.76 -37.18
C VAL A 243 6.34 -10.44 -36.45
N LEU A 244 7.48 -9.77 -36.36
CA LEU A 244 7.67 -8.50 -35.69
C LEU A 244 7.11 -8.54 -34.26
N GLY A 245 7.51 -9.53 -33.43
CA GLY A 245 7.22 -9.68 -32.00
C GLY A 245 5.79 -9.34 -31.57
N PRO A 246 5.46 -8.05 -31.34
CA PRO A 246 4.09 -7.59 -31.15
C PRO A 246 3.13 -7.72 -32.35
N VAL A 247 3.56 -7.63 -33.61
CA VAL A 247 2.63 -7.51 -34.76
C VAL A 247 1.86 -8.79 -35.04
N PHE A 248 2.52 -9.94 -35.00
CA PHE A 248 1.88 -11.21 -35.25
C PHE A 248 2.58 -12.37 -34.56
N HIS A 249 1.80 -13.21 -33.90
CA HIS A 249 2.23 -14.49 -33.34
C HIS A 249 1.25 -15.57 -33.77
N SER A 250 1.75 -16.74 -34.15
CA SER A 250 0.96 -17.93 -34.37
C SER A 250 1.68 -19.13 -33.81
N SER A 251 1.01 -19.90 -32.96
CA SER A 251 1.50 -21.17 -32.43
C SER A 251 0.48 -22.27 -32.70
N ARG A 252 0.94 -23.44 -33.13
CA ARG A 252 0.10 -24.63 -33.34
C ARG A 252 0.76 -25.85 -32.70
N SER A 253 -0.05 -26.66 -32.05
CA SER A 253 0.28 -27.93 -31.40
C SER A 253 -0.89 -28.91 -31.58
N ASP A 254 -0.73 -30.17 -31.16
CA ASP A 254 -1.80 -31.17 -31.17
C ASP A 254 -2.93 -30.85 -30.16
N ASP A 255 -2.60 -30.05 -29.14
CA ASP A 255 -3.54 -29.68 -28.09
C ASP A 255 -4.26 -28.35 -28.34
N GLY A 256 -3.84 -27.61 -29.39
CA GLY A 256 -4.45 -26.33 -29.71
C GLY A 256 -3.62 -25.42 -30.59
N HIS A 257 -4.19 -24.26 -30.88
CA HIS A 257 -3.56 -23.20 -31.61
C HIS A 257 -3.85 -21.83 -30.99
N ALA A 258 -2.93 -20.89 -31.14
CA ALA A 258 -3.09 -19.53 -30.70
C ALA A 258 -2.57 -18.57 -31.77
N ILE A 259 -3.23 -17.41 -31.86
CA ILE A 259 -2.91 -16.32 -32.76
C ILE A 259 -2.90 -15.04 -31.93
N ALA A 260 -1.91 -14.18 -32.09
CA ALA A 260 -1.97 -12.82 -31.62
C ALA A 260 -1.67 -11.86 -32.77
N VAL A 261 -2.38 -10.75 -32.83
CA VAL A 261 -2.18 -9.68 -33.81
C VAL A 261 -2.04 -8.37 -33.04
N LEU A 262 -0.95 -7.64 -33.26
CA LEU A 262 -0.63 -6.40 -32.55
C LEU A 262 -0.69 -6.58 -31.03
N TRP A 263 -0.12 -7.65 -30.49
CA TRP A 263 -0.10 -7.97 -29.06
C TRP A 263 0.23 -6.72 -28.21
N PRO A 264 -0.56 -6.44 -27.15
CA PRO A 264 -1.65 -7.26 -26.62
C PRO A 264 -3.03 -7.03 -27.29
N LEU A 265 -3.14 -6.23 -28.36
CA LEU A 265 -4.42 -5.77 -28.92
C LEU A 265 -5.33 -6.90 -29.34
N PHE A 266 -4.89 -7.88 -30.14
CA PHE A 266 -5.73 -9.03 -30.48
C PHE A 266 -5.06 -10.33 -30.11
N ARG A 267 -5.82 -11.24 -29.51
CA ARG A 267 -5.43 -12.62 -29.25
C ARG A 267 -6.62 -13.53 -29.53
N TYR A 268 -6.34 -14.69 -30.08
CA TYR A 268 -7.25 -15.81 -30.23
C TYR A 268 -6.51 -17.07 -29.79
N HIS A 269 -7.20 -17.98 -29.13
CA HIS A 269 -6.67 -19.28 -28.77
C HIS A 269 -7.79 -20.31 -28.77
N GLU A 270 -7.44 -21.54 -29.11
CA GLU A 270 -8.31 -22.69 -29.04
C GLU A 270 -7.47 -23.91 -28.65
N SER A 271 -7.95 -24.64 -27.67
CA SER A 271 -7.38 -25.86 -27.14
C SER A 271 -8.49 -26.85 -26.84
N LYS A 272 -8.14 -28.09 -26.50
CA LYS A 272 -9.13 -29.11 -26.10
C LYS A 272 -10.02 -28.70 -24.92
N THR A 273 -9.49 -27.86 -24.01
CA THR A 273 -10.16 -27.48 -22.75
C THR A 273 -10.62 -26.04 -22.71
N ALA A 274 -10.22 -25.21 -23.68
CA ALA A 274 -10.54 -23.78 -23.65
C ALA A 274 -10.45 -23.16 -25.04
N SER A 275 -11.35 -22.23 -25.35
CA SER A 275 -11.23 -21.36 -26.50
C SER A 275 -11.61 -19.93 -26.15
N GLY A 276 -10.96 -18.96 -26.78
CA GLY A 276 -11.23 -17.58 -26.46
C GLY A 276 -10.54 -16.60 -27.38
N TRP A 277 -11.02 -15.36 -27.33
CA TRP A 277 -10.42 -14.23 -28.01
C TRP A 277 -10.42 -13.00 -27.12
N SER A 278 -9.51 -12.08 -27.39
CA SER A 278 -9.48 -10.77 -26.75
C SER A 278 -9.06 -9.71 -27.74
N LEU A 279 -9.78 -8.59 -27.74
CA LEU A 279 -9.40 -7.30 -28.31
C LEU A 279 -9.04 -6.35 -27.15
N TRP A 280 -7.81 -6.38 -26.62
CA TRP A 280 -7.39 -5.50 -25.52
C TRP A 280 -7.23 -4.04 -25.98
N PRO A 281 -7.61 -3.04 -25.15
CA PRO A 281 -8.32 -3.16 -23.88
C PRO A 281 -9.84 -3.25 -24.05
N LEU A 282 -10.39 -3.36 -25.26
CA LEU A 282 -11.82 -3.18 -25.50
C LEU A 282 -12.70 -4.32 -24.99
N HIS A 283 -12.39 -5.58 -25.32
CA HIS A 283 -13.25 -6.73 -25.01
C HIS A 283 -12.49 -8.05 -25.03
N GLY A 284 -12.97 -9.07 -24.34
CA GLY A 284 -12.52 -10.45 -24.53
C GLY A 284 -13.54 -11.45 -24.04
N ARG A 285 -13.44 -12.67 -24.55
CA ARG A 285 -14.30 -13.80 -24.23
C ARG A 285 -13.47 -15.08 -24.19
N GLU A 286 -13.63 -15.85 -23.14
CA GLU A 286 -12.98 -17.14 -22.90
C GLU A 286 -14.07 -18.14 -22.53
N ALA A 287 -14.06 -19.31 -23.14
CA ALA A 287 -14.95 -20.41 -22.87
C ALA A 287 -14.10 -21.59 -22.43
N ARG A 288 -14.38 -22.12 -21.25
CA ARG A 288 -13.78 -23.35 -20.73
C ARG A 288 -14.68 -24.52 -21.04
N ARG A 289 -14.09 -25.62 -21.51
CA ARG A 289 -14.78 -26.87 -21.84
C ARG A 289 -14.26 -28.00 -20.98
N ASP A 290 -15.14 -28.92 -20.67
CA ASP A 290 -14.78 -30.22 -20.14
C ASP A 290 -14.08 -31.04 -21.23
N ALA A 291 -12.90 -31.59 -20.89
CA ALA A 291 -12.09 -32.38 -21.80
C ALA A 291 -12.77 -33.67 -22.27
N GLU A 292 -13.69 -34.22 -21.47
CA GLU A 292 -14.35 -35.50 -21.77
C GLU A 292 -15.68 -35.32 -22.53
N SER A 293 -16.45 -34.28 -22.20
CA SER A 293 -17.81 -34.09 -22.72
C SER A 293 -17.94 -33.05 -23.84
N ASP A 294 -16.89 -32.26 -24.10
CA ASP A 294 -16.88 -31.08 -25.01
C ASP A 294 -17.98 -30.05 -24.67
N GLN A 295 -18.60 -30.16 -23.48
CA GLN A 295 -19.58 -29.20 -22.99
C GLN A 295 -18.87 -27.97 -22.42
N VAL A 296 -19.48 -26.80 -22.61
CA VAL A 296 -18.97 -25.53 -22.08
C VAL A 296 -19.35 -25.44 -20.60
N GLU A 297 -18.35 -25.46 -19.71
CA GLU A 297 -18.54 -25.35 -18.26
C GLU A 297 -18.65 -23.90 -17.81
N GLN A 298 -17.94 -22.99 -18.48
CA GLN A 298 -17.85 -21.60 -18.06
C GLN A 298 -17.54 -20.69 -19.23
N ILE A 299 -18.28 -19.60 -19.37
CA ILE A 299 -17.92 -18.50 -20.26
C ILE A 299 -17.56 -17.31 -19.40
N ARG A 300 -16.38 -16.74 -19.63
CA ARG A 300 -15.94 -15.48 -19.05
C ARG A 300 -15.82 -14.45 -20.16
N SER A 301 -16.46 -13.30 -20.02
CA SER A 301 -16.24 -12.15 -20.89
C SER A 301 -15.78 -10.95 -20.09
N TRP A 302 -15.11 -10.02 -20.74
CA TRP A 302 -14.68 -8.77 -20.14
C TRP A 302 -14.65 -7.65 -21.16
N SER A 303 -14.77 -6.40 -20.72
CA SER A 303 -14.66 -5.19 -21.53
C SER A 303 -13.82 -4.14 -20.81
N LEU A 304 -13.24 -3.21 -21.59
CA LEU A 304 -12.52 -2.04 -21.08
C LEU A 304 -11.41 -2.41 -20.06
N ALA A 305 -10.43 -3.22 -20.45
CA ALA A 305 -9.31 -3.66 -19.63
C ALA A 305 -9.73 -4.45 -18.38
N GLY A 306 -10.84 -5.19 -18.46
CA GLY A 306 -11.38 -5.92 -17.33
C GLY A 306 -12.16 -5.06 -16.35
N LEU A 307 -12.43 -3.79 -16.70
CA LEU A 307 -13.32 -2.96 -15.91
C LEU A 307 -14.71 -3.57 -15.91
N VAL A 308 -15.23 -4.04 -17.05
CA VAL A 308 -16.45 -4.86 -17.05
C VAL A 308 -16.05 -6.31 -17.15
N SER A 309 -16.56 -7.19 -16.30
CA SER A 309 -16.36 -8.64 -16.47
C SER A 309 -17.63 -9.42 -16.15
N HIS A 310 -17.90 -10.45 -16.91
CA HIS A 310 -19.05 -11.33 -16.75
C HIS A 310 -18.60 -12.79 -16.76
N SER A 311 -19.22 -13.63 -15.93
CA SER A 311 -19.08 -15.07 -16.03
C SER A 311 -20.42 -15.79 -15.87
N GLY A 312 -20.59 -16.89 -16.62
CA GLY A 312 -21.76 -17.78 -16.58
C GLY A 312 -22.02 -18.45 -17.94
N VAL A 313 -22.68 -19.62 -17.97
CA VAL A 313 -23.02 -20.34 -19.21
C VAL A 313 -24.36 -19.86 -19.80
N ASP A 314 -25.41 -19.77 -18.96
CA ASP A 314 -26.78 -19.41 -19.38
C ASP A 314 -27.39 -18.24 -18.57
N SER A 315 -26.85 -17.93 -17.39
CA SER A 315 -27.34 -16.85 -16.51
C SER A 315 -26.18 -15.98 -16.00
N LEU A 316 -26.51 -14.76 -15.56
CA LEU A 316 -25.56 -13.84 -14.93
C LEU A 316 -25.16 -14.36 -13.54
N GLU A 317 -24.12 -15.20 -13.48
CA GLU A 317 -23.54 -15.66 -12.21
C GLU A 317 -22.71 -14.55 -11.56
N GLN A 318 -21.93 -13.83 -12.38
CA GLN A 318 -21.11 -12.72 -11.91
C GLN A 318 -21.08 -11.56 -12.91
N LEU A 319 -21.15 -10.33 -12.42
CA LEU A 319 -20.87 -9.09 -13.16
C LEU A 319 -19.99 -8.18 -12.31
N ARG A 320 -18.94 -7.60 -12.91
CA ARG A 320 -18.13 -6.56 -12.26
C ARG A 320 -18.04 -5.34 -13.15
N VAL A 321 -18.03 -4.14 -12.57
CA VAL A 321 -17.79 -2.87 -13.26
C VAL A 321 -16.78 -2.02 -12.48
N LEU A 322 -15.64 -1.71 -13.09
CA LEU A 322 -14.52 -0.89 -12.58
C LEU A 322 -13.89 -1.38 -11.27
N GLY A 323 -14.16 -2.61 -10.83
CA GLY A 323 -13.91 -3.01 -9.43
C GLY A 323 -14.66 -2.14 -8.42
N LEU A 324 -15.62 -1.33 -8.88
CA LEU A 324 -16.47 -0.48 -8.07
C LEU A 324 -17.80 -1.15 -7.82
N PHE A 325 -18.30 -1.92 -8.79
CA PHE A 325 -19.56 -2.66 -8.71
C PHE A 325 -19.32 -4.15 -8.89
N ALA A 326 -19.94 -4.98 -8.06
CA ALA A 326 -20.01 -6.41 -8.26
C ALA A 326 -21.45 -6.90 -8.01
N TYR A 327 -22.02 -7.62 -8.98
CA TYR A 327 -23.22 -8.41 -8.78
C TYR A 327 -22.85 -9.88 -8.75
N ARG A 328 -23.54 -10.62 -7.87
CA ARG A 328 -23.29 -12.03 -7.65
C ARG A 328 -24.57 -12.80 -7.42
N ALA A 329 -24.68 -13.96 -8.06
CA ALA A 329 -25.73 -14.93 -7.75
C ALA A 329 -25.55 -15.53 -6.34
N PRO A 330 -26.65 -15.94 -5.68
CA PRO A 330 -26.59 -16.62 -4.39
C PRO A 330 -25.79 -17.94 -4.46
N GLY A 331 -24.91 -18.18 -3.47
CA GLY A 331 -24.23 -19.48 -3.27
C GLY A 331 -22.74 -19.53 -3.62
N ASP A 332 -22.19 -18.51 -4.30
CA ASP A 332 -20.79 -18.51 -4.72
C ASP A 332 -19.81 -17.97 -3.61
N GLU A 333 -18.55 -18.42 -3.57
CA GLU A 333 -17.51 -18.07 -2.56
C GLU A 333 -16.72 -16.77 -2.83
N ARG A 334 -16.60 -15.84 -1.86
CA ARG A 334 -15.91 -14.53 -2.09
C ARG A 334 -14.46 -14.69 -2.56
N THR A 335 -14.08 -13.96 -3.61
CA THR A 335 -12.70 -13.85 -4.11
C THR A 335 -11.99 -12.63 -3.53
N LEU A 336 -10.66 -12.57 -3.60
CA LEU A 336 -9.86 -11.41 -3.16
C LEU A 336 -10.28 -10.08 -3.80
N ALA A 337 -10.70 -10.09 -5.06
CA ALA A 337 -11.15 -8.88 -5.74
C ALA A 337 -12.45 -8.31 -5.14
N ASP A 338 -13.29 -9.16 -4.54
CA ASP A 338 -14.54 -8.73 -3.89
C ASP A 338 -14.27 -7.89 -2.64
N TRP A 339 -13.06 -8.01 -2.05
CA TRP A 339 -12.61 -7.19 -0.93
C TRP A 339 -12.22 -5.76 -1.33
N PHE A 340 -12.14 -5.47 -2.63
CA PHE A 340 -11.84 -4.15 -3.15
C PHE A 340 -13.06 -3.46 -3.79
N THR A 341 -14.19 -4.15 -3.88
CA THR A 341 -15.42 -3.61 -4.45
C THR A 341 -16.01 -2.51 -3.57
N LEU A 342 -16.47 -1.40 -4.18
CA LEU A 342 -17.11 -0.29 -3.46
C LEU A 342 -18.63 -0.46 -3.32
N PHE A 343 -19.27 -1.22 -4.20
CA PHE A 343 -20.71 -1.45 -4.25
C PHE A 343 -20.95 -2.90 -4.69
N GLY A 344 -21.47 -3.73 -3.81
CA GLY A 344 -21.79 -5.12 -4.10
C GLY A 344 -23.28 -5.38 -3.88
N SER A 345 -23.90 -6.19 -4.72
CA SER A 345 -25.17 -6.83 -4.37
C SER A 345 -25.01 -8.32 -4.56
N THR A 346 -25.25 -9.07 -3.49
CA THR A 346 -25.48 -10.52 -3.57
C THR A 346 -26.99 -10.71 -3.58
N GLY A 347 -27.53 -11.35 -4.61
CA GLY A 347 -28.93 -11.71 -4.61
C GLY A 347 -29.19 -12.76 -3.54
N GLY A 348 -29.78 -12.40 -2.41
CA GLY A 348 -30.45 -13.38 -1.55
C GLY A 348 -31.80 -13.74 -2.16
N GLY A 349 -32.51 -14.69 -1.55
CA GLY A 349 -33.87 -15.04 -1.96
C GLY A 349 -34.85 -13.84 -1.90
N GLU A 350 -36.13 -14.10 -2.20
CA GLU A 350 -37.21 -13.11 -2.45
C GLU A 350 -37.38 -11.95 -1.43
N SER A 351 -36.69 -11.97 -0.28
CA SER A 351 -36.78 -10.96 0.77
C SER A 351 -35.45 -10.49 1.38
N ASP A 352 -34.27 -10.96 0.92
CA ASP A 352 -32.99 -10.63 1.56
C ASP A 352 -31.98 -10.06 0.56
N TYR A 353 -31.89 -8.73 0.50
CA TYR A 353 -30.89 -8.06 -0.33
C TYR A 353 -29.70 -7.65 0.52
N ASP A 354 -28.62 -8.41 0.40
CA ASP A 354 -27.32 -8.02 0.92
C ASP A 354 -26.74 -6.91 0.02
N LEU A 355 -27.13 -5.66 0.31
CA LEU A 355 -26.55 -4.48 -0.33
C LEU A 355 -25.26 -4.10 0.40
N HIS A 356 -24.14 -4.55 -0.13
CA HIS A 356 -22.83 -4.13 0.33
C HIS A 356 -22.50 -2.74 -0.24
N VAL A 357 -22.33 -1.75 0.63
CA VAL A 357 -21.73 -0.45 0.28
C VAL A 357 -20.41 -0.28 1.02
N GLY A 358 -19.32 -0.09 0.30
CA GLY A 358 -17.98 0.24 0.78
C GLY A 358 -16.94 -0.87 0.55
N THR A 359 -15.66 -0.51 0.68
CA THR A 359 -14.54 -1.45 0.69
C THR A 359 -14.49 -2.11 2.07
N PRO A 360 -14.50 -3.45 2.22
CA PRO A 360 -14.44 -4.12 3.53
C PRO A 360 -13.42 -3.58 4.55
N ALA A 361 -12.30 -3.02 4.09
CA ALA A 361 -11.30 -2.38 4.95
C ALA A 361 -11.68 -0.95 5.42
N VAL A 362 -12.50 -0.24 4.66
CA VAL A 362 -12.83 1.17 4.87
C VAL A 362 -14.25 1.34 5.39
N PHE A 363 -15.23 0.66 4.78
CA PHE A 363 -16.65 0.78 5.12
C PHE A 363 -17.42 -0.46 4.68
N GLN A 364 -18.33 -0.95 5.52
CA GLN A 364 -19.28 -2.01 5.21
C GLN A 364 -20.65 -1.56 5.70
N TYR A 365 -21.67 -1.75 4.88
CA TYR A 365 -23.07 -1.50 5.23
C TYR A 365 -23.89 -2.75 4.91
N HIS A 366 -24.82 -3.08 5.77
CA HIS A 366 -25.75 -4.19 5.69
C HIS A 366 -27.13 -3.70 6.12
N ARG A 367 -28.18 -4.09 5.41
CA ARG A 367 -29.56 -3.70 5.72
C ARG A 367 -30.46 -4.91 5.63
N GLU A 368 -31.15 -5.20 6.72
CA GLU A 368 -32.17 -6.24 6.84
C GLU A 368 -33.54 -5.60 7.03
N GLU A 369 -34.62 -6.38 7.01
CA GLU A 369 -35.96 -5.87 7.35
C GLU A 369 -36.04 -5.32 8.79
N SER A 370 -35.32 -5.97 9.71
CA SER A 370 -35.30 -5.67 11.16
C SER A 370 -34.32 -4.56 11.55
N GLY A 371 -33.48 -4.08 10.62
CA GLY A 371 -32.42 -3.15 10.99
C GLY A 371 -31.37 -2.84 9.92
N SER A 372 -30.36 -2.09 10.32
CA SER A 372 -29.17 -1.84 9.52
C SER A 372 -27.92 -1.84 10.39
N ARG A 373 -26.82 -2.31 9.82
CA ARG A 373 -25.51 -2.35 10.45
C ARG A 373 -24.47 -1.76 9.53
N TRP A 374 -23.54 -0.99 10.07
CA TRP A 374 -22.34 -0.61 9.35
C TRP A 374 -21.09 -0.71 10.19
N SER A 375 -19.95 -0.86 9.52
CA SER A 375 -18.63 -0.82 10.14
C SER A 375 -17.64 -0.05 9.25
N SER A 376 -16.61 0.53 9.85
CA SER A 376 -15.57 1.30 9.15
C SER A 376 -14.20 1.08 9.78
N LEU A 377 -13.14 1.39 9.03
CA LEU A 377 -11.74 1.33 9.47
C LEU A 377 -11.39 -0.04 10.07
N LEU A 378 -11.54 -1.10 9.27
CA LEU A 378 -11.28 -2.48 9.72
C LEU A 378 -12.10 -2.91 10.95
N GLY A 379 -13.31 -2.35 11.09
CA GLY A 379 -14.21 -2.65 12.20
C GLY A 379 -13.90 -1.89 13.49
N THR A 380 -12.99 -0.91 13.47
CA THR A 380 -12.76 -0.06 14.65
C THR A 380 -13.93 0.87 14.92
N VAL A 381 -14.74 1.20 13.93
CA VAL A 381 -16.00 1.95 14.11
C VAL A 381 -17.13 1.03 13.69
N GLN A 382 -18.13 0.83 14.53
CA GLN A 382 -19.31 0.02 14.22
C GLN A 382 -20.57 0.71 14.69
N TYR A 383 -21.66 0.53 13.95
CA TYR A 383 -22.98 0.97 14.31
C TYR A 383 -24.00 -0.08 13.91
N GLU A 384 -24.98 -0.30 14.76
CA GLU A 384 -26.08 -1.23 14.56
C GLU A 384 -27.36 -0.54 15.00
N GLN A 385 -28.42 -0.71 14.22
CA GLN A 385 -29.74 -0.17 14.51
C GLN A 385 -30.77 -1.22 14.16
N GLY A 386 -31.62 -1.58 15.12
CA GLY A 386 -32.74 -2.48 14.91
C GLY A 386 -34.00 -2.02 15.65
N ASP A 387 -35.03 -2.86 15.65
CA ASP A 387 -36.32 -2.54 16.28
C ASP A 387 -36.20 -2.23 17.78
N GLU A 388 -35.27 -2.90 18.48
CA GLU A 388 -35.06 -2.73 19.92
C GLU A 388 -34.15 -1.55 20.30
N GLY A 389 -33.51 -0.89 19.32
CA GLY A 389 -32.63 0.24 19.61
C GLY A 389 -31.43 0.38 18.68
N SER A 390 -30.40 1.08 19.15
CA SER A 390 -29.15 1.25 18.40
C SER A 390 -27.92 1.10 19.28
N GLU A 391 -26.82 0.68 18.67
CA GLU A 391 -25.52 0.54 19.31
C GLU A 391 -24.43 1.11 18.43
N PHE A 392 -23.59 1.98 18.99
CA PHE A 392 -22.37 2.48 18.39
C PHE A 392 -21.16 2.00 19.18
N ARG A 393 -20.11 1.57 18.48
CA ARG A 393 -18.85 1.10 19.06
C ARG A 393 -17.66 1.77 18.39
N PHE A 394 -16.69 2.22 19.19
CA PHE A 394 -15.39 2.71 18.74
C PHE A 394 -14.27 1.98 19.45
N LEU A 395 -13.29 1.52 18.66
CA LEU A 395 -12.22 0.61 19.06
C LEU A 395 -12.76 -0.54 19.93
N TYR A 396 -13.75 -1.25 19.36
CA TYR A 396 -14.52 -2.35 19.97
C TYR A 396 -15.35 -1.95 21.20
N TYR A 397 -14.69 -1.67 22.32
CA TYR A 397 -15.34 -1.30 23.59
C TYR A 397 -14.68 -0.10 24.26
N LEU A 398 -13.64 0.52 23.66
CA LEU A 398 -13.05 1.73 24.23
C LEU A 398 -14.12 2.79 24.44
N TYR A 399 -15.00 2.97 23.45
CA TYR A 399 -16.24 3.70 23.59
C TYR A 399 -17.42 2.89 23.05
N ARG A 400 -18.48 2.76 23.84
CA ARG A 400 -19.74 2.14 23.44
C ARG A 400 -20.89 3.08 23.78
N GLN A 401 -21.84 3.24 22.88
CA GLN A 401 -23.09 3.93 23.14
C GLN A 401 -24.24 3.02 22.72
N LYS A 402 -25.10 2.64 23.65
CA LYS A 402 -26.28 1.81 23.39
C LYS A 402 -27.54 2.56 23.79
N THR A 403 -28.49 2.66 22.87
CA THR A 403 -29.81 3.25 23.11
C THR A 403 -30.86 2.16 23.05
N GLN A 404 -31.58 1.93 24.14
CA GLN A 404 -32.65 0.93 24.23
C GLN A 404 -33.73 1.46 25.17
N ASP A 405 -35.01 1.33 24.79
CA ASP A 405 -36.18 1.75 25.58
C ASP A 405 -36.10 3.21 26.10
N GLY A 406 -35.60 4.14 25.26
CA GLY A 406 -35.45 5.56 25.63
C GLY A 406 -34.28 5.87 26.57
N VAL A 407 -33.48 4.86 26.94
CA VAL A 407 -32.27 5.03 27.75
C VAL A 407 -31.04 4.92 26.86
N THR A 408 -30.16 5.92 26.92
CA THR A 408 -28.84 5.91 26.28
C THR A 408 -27.76 5.63 27.32
N GLN A 409 -27.15 4.44 27.26
CA GLN A 409 -25.95 4.07 28.00
C GLN A 409 -24.70 4.42 27.20
N ARG A 410 -23.72 5.06 27.84
CA ARG A 410 -22.40 5.34 27.26
C ARG A 410 -21.32 4.76 28.16
N ASP A 411 -20.45 3.93 27.60
CA ASP A 411 -19.31 3.35 28.32
C ASP A 411 -18.02 3.84 27.66
N LEU A 412 -17.10 4.40 28.46
CA LEU A 412 -15.71 4.62 28.09
C LEU A 412 -14.86 3.64 28.91
N PHE A 413 -14.59 2.48 28.33
CA PHE A 413 -13.95 1.37 29.03
C PHE A 413 -12.54 1.75 29.51
N PRO A 414 -12.13 1.31 30.71
CA PRO A 414 -12.90 0.56 31.71
C PRO A 414 -13.57 1.45 32.76
N PHE A 415 -13.50 2.78 32.63
CA PHE A 415 -13.62 3.66 33.78
C PHE A 415 -14.94 4.37 33.88
N ILE A 416 -15.50 4.86 32.78
CA ILE A 416 -16.65 5.75 32.84
C ILE A 416 -17.86 5.05 32.25
N SER A 417 -18.97 5.06 32.98
CA SER A 417 -20.28 4.77 32.40
C SER A 417 -21.23 5.93 32.68
N TRP A 418 -22.02 6.30 31.68
CA TRP A 418 -22.94 7.42 31.74
C TRP A 418 -24.25 7.08 31.04
N ASP A 419 -25.28 6.87 31.84
CA ASP A 419 -26.63 6.53 31.41
C ASP A 419 -27.51 7.78 31.45
N THR A 420 -28.32 7.99 30.41
CA THR A 420 -29.28 9.11 30.33
C THR A 420 -30.60 8.60 29.75
N GLY A 421 -31.68 8.77 30.49
CA GLY A 421 -33.06 8.57 30.05
C GLY A 421 -33.96 9.71 30.55
N GLU A 422 -35.25 9.69 30.20
CA GLU A 422 -36.19 10.77 30.55
C GLU A 422 -36.30 11.01 32.06
N GLU A 423 -36.37 9.94 32.84
CA GLU A 423 -36.56 10.00 34.30
C GLU A 423 -35.31 9.69 35.11
N ARG A 424 -34.23 9.24 34.47
CA ARG A 424 -33.04 8.71 35.15
C ARG A 424 -31.75 9.15 34.47
N SER A 425 -30.83 9.68 35.25
CA SER A 425 -29.44 9.89 34.82
C SER A 425 -28.50 9.23 35.81
N ARG A 426 -27.49 8.53 35.32
CA ARG A 426 -26.49 7.88 36.15
C ARG A 426 -25.11 8.10 35.58
N PHE A 427 -24.17 8.54 36.39
CA PHE A 427 -22.77 8.65 36.06
C PHE A 427 -21.97 7.78 37.03
N SER A 428 -21.03 7.01 36.50
CA SER A 428 -20.12 6.20 37.29
C SER A 428 -18.70 6.37 36.77
N PHE A 429 -17.76 6.50 37.70
CA PHE A 429 -16.33 6.46 37.46
C PHE A 429 -15.71 5.36 38.33
N LEU A 430 -14.95 4.47 37.69
CA LEU A 430 -14.41 3.25 38.30
C LEU A 430 -15.51 2.46 39.02
N TRP A 431 -16.64 2.25 38.33
CA TRP A 431 -17.79 1.45 38.76
C TRP A 431 -18.57 1.99 39.98
N ARG A 432 -17.99 2.01 41.18
CA ARG A 432 -18.62 2.52 42.41
C ARG A 432 -17.68 3.38 43.26
N VAL A 433 -16.47 3.65 42.78
CA VAL A 433 -15.57 4.61 43.43
C VAL A 433 -16.23 5.99 43.42
N PHE A 434 -16.83 6.37 42.31
CA PHE A 434 -17.76 7.47 42.24
C PHE A 434 -18.97 7.03 41.43
N ASP A 435 -20.16 7.12 42.02
CA ASP A 435 -21.43 6.82 41.37
C ASP A 435 -22.41 7.91 41.77
N TYR A 436 -23.08 8.47 40.78
CA TYR A 436 -24.03 9.56 40.93
C TYR A 436 -25.28 9.17 40.14
N GLU A 437 -26.42 9.10 40.80
CA GLU A 437 -27.68 8.75 40.19
C GLU A 437 -28.74 9.78 40.59
N ARG A 438 -29.47 10.28 39.59
CA ARG A 438 -30.61 11.16 39.77
C ARG A 438 -31.82 10.53 39.11
N ASP A 439 -32.87 10.35 39.88
CA ASP A 439 -34.16 9.85 39.42
C ASP A 439 -35.32 10.72 39.96
N ALA A 440 -36.57 10.32 39.70
CA ALA A 440 -37.76 11.02 40.19
C ALA A 440 -37.87 11.08 41.73
N ARG A 441 -37.12 10.25 42.47
CA ARG A 441 -37.16 10.17 43.94
C ARG A 441 -36.09 11.03 44.61
N GLY A 442 -35.07 11.46 43.86
CA GLY A 442 -34.02 12.32 44.38
C GLY A 442 -32.66 12.06 43.74
N VAL A 443 -31.61 12.44 44.47
CA VAL A 443 -30.21 12.21 44.08
C VAL A 443 -29.58 11.27 45.09
N ARG A 444 -28.94 10.21 44.60
CA ARG A 444 -28.21 9.23 45.41
C ARG A 444 -26.92 8.83 44.73
N GLY A 445 -26.04 8.11 45.44
CA GLY A 445 -24.81 7.65 44.82
C GLY A 445 -23.88 6.94 45.78
N HIS A 446 -22.62 6.79 45.34
CA HIS A 446 -21.51 6.30 46.14
C HIS A 446 -20.31 7.24 46.01
N PHE A 447 -19.62 7.47 47.11
CA PHE A 447 -18.29 8.07 47.11
C PHE A 447 -17.35 7.14 47.88
N LEU A 448 -16.30 6.64 47.23
CA LEU A 448 -15.42 5.61 47.76
C LEU A 448 -16.22 4.40 48.30
N PHE A 449 -17.22 3.93 47.54
CA PHE A 449 -18.14 2.85 47.91
C PHE A 449 -19.09 3.13 49.10
N ILE A 450 -19.03 4.33 49.70
CA ILE A 450 -19.94 4.75 50.77
C ILE A 450 -21.21 5.32 50.13
N PRO A 451 -22.39 4.73 50.38
CA PRO A 451 -23.64 5.23 49.82
C PRO A 451 -24.04 6.57 50.45
N TRP A 452 -24.69 7.43 49.66
CA TRP A 452 -25.27 8.70 50.09
C TRP A 452 -26.57 8.99 49.32
N GLY A 453 -27.42 9.86 49.86
CA GLY A 453 -28.70 10.28 49.24
C GLY A 453 -29.92 9.81 50.00
#